data_AF-W1XPS3-F1
#
_entry.id   AF-W1XPS3-F1
#
_cell.length_a   1.000
_cell.length_b   1.000
_cell.length_c   1.000
_cell.angle_alpha   90.00
_cell.angle_beta   90.00
_cell.angle_gamma   90.00
#
_symmetry.space_group_name_H-M   'P 1'
#
loop_
_entity.id
_entity.type
_entity.pdbx_description
1 polymer ?
#
loop_
_entity_poly.entity_id
_entity_poly.type
_entity_poly.pdbx_seq_one_letter_code
_entity_poly.pdbx_strand_id
1 'polypeptide(L)' 'YSNSFQDLPQNKLTIRLQPDEGVDIQVLNKVPGLDHKHNLQITKLDLSYSETFNQTHLADAYERLLL' A
#
# COMPACT_ATOMS: atom_id res chain seq x y z
N TYR A 1 -24.49 22.61 -2.35
CA TYR A 1 -23.12 22.19 -2.73
C TYR A 1 -22.29 22.08 -1.46
N SER A 2 -22.45 21.00 -0.71
CA SER A 2 -21.95 20.92 0.66
C SER A 2 -21.56 19.47 0.93
N ASN A 3 -20.34 19.15 0.53
CA ASN A 3 -19.46 18.12 1.10
C ASN A 3 -18.15 18.21 0.29
N SER A 4 -17.50 19.38 0.33
CA SER A 4 -16.04 19.37 0.21
C SER A 4 -15.57 18.55 1.40
N PHE A 5 -14.94 17.40 1.14
CA PHE A 5 -14.24 16.63 2.16
C PHE A 5 -13.28 17.61 2.86
N GLN A 6 -13.68 18.14 4.01
CA GLN A 6 -12.95 19.20 4.73
C GLN A 6 -11.56 18.71 5.12
N ASP A 7 -11.40 17.39 5.27
CA ASP A 7 -10.13 16.70 5.39
C ASP A 7 -10.16 15.45 4.52
N LEU A 8 -9.39 15.46 3.42
CA LEU A 8 -9.12 14.23 2.68
C LEU A 8 -8.22 13.33 3.55
N PRO A 9 -8.48 12.02 3.61
CA PRO A 9 -7.62 11.11 4.36
C PRO A 9 -6.21 11.16 3.79
N GLN A 10 -5.22 11.24 4.67
CA GLN A 10 -3.81 11.25 4.27
C GLN A 10 -3.45 9.90 3.64
N ASN A 11 -2.58 9.95 2.62
CA ASN A 11 -1.98 8.74 2.08
C ASN A 11 -1.16 8.06 3.18
N LYS A 12 -1.28 6.73 3.28
CA LYS A 12 -0.56 5.93 4.26
C LYS A 12 0.38 4.97 3.54
N LEU A 13 1.68 5.07 3.86
CA LEU A 13 2.69 4.10 3.48
C LEU A 13 3.03 3.25 4.70
N THR A 14 2.84 1.95 4.59
CA THR A 14 3.21 0.99 5.63
C THR A 14 4.34 0.12 5.09
N ILE A 15 5.45 0.06 5.83
CA ILE A 15 6.57 -0.84 5.55
C ILE A 15 6.57 -1.90 6.64
N ARG A 16 6.32 -3.15 6.25
CA ARG A 16 6.30 -4.30 7.15
C ARG A 16 7.67 -4.97 7.11
N LEU A 17 8.30 -5.05 8.28
CA LEU A 17 9.60 -5.69 8.43
C LEU A 17 9.42 -7.19 8.65
N GLN A 18 8.83 -7.65 9.77
CA GLN A 18 8.58 -9.09 10.02
C GLN A 18 7.43 -9.31 11.02
N PRO A 19 6.73 -10.46 11.00
CA PRO A 19 6.67 -11.44 9.90
C PRO A 19 5.86 -10.87 8.71
N ASP A 20 6.07 -11.40 7.50
CA ASP A 20 5.41 -10.97 6.25
C ASP A 20 5.92 -9.62 5.69
N GLU A 21 7.21 -9.60 5.34
CA GLU A 21 7.88 -8.51 4.64
C GLU A 21 7.04 -8.01 3.46
N GLY A 22 6.81 -6.71 3.43
CA GLY A 22 6.05 -6.12 2.35
C GLY A 22 5.79 -4.63 2.53
N VAL A 23 5.16 -4.05 1.52
CA VAL A 23 4.85 -2.62 1.48
C VAL A 23 3.39 -2.46 1.10
N ASP A 24 2.62 -1.70 1.88
CA ASP A 24 1.28 -1.27 1.46
C ASP A 24 1.17 0.24 1.35
N ILE A 25 0.44 0.68 0.33
CA ILE A 25 0.12 2.07 0.08
C ILE A 25 -1.40 2.20 0.02
N GLN A 26 -1.95 3.02 0.91
CA GLN A 26 -3.36 3.40 0.91
C GLN A 26 -3.47 4.80 0.34
N VAL A 27 -4.12 4.91 -0.80
CA VAL A 27 -4.29 6.14 -1.56
C VAL A 27 -5.75 6.35 -1.91
N LEU A 28 -6.14 7.61 -2.03
CA LEU A 28 -7.45 7.98 -2.52
C LEU A 28 -7.44 7.96 -4.06
N ASN A 29 -8.34 7.19 -4.66
CA ASN A 29 -8.50 7.09 -6.10
C ASN A 29 -9.93 7.48 -6.52
N LYS A 30 -10.07 8.02 -7.72
CA LYS A 30 -11.38 8.30 -8.31
C LYS A 30 -12.01 6.98 -8.78
N VAL A 31 -13.26 6.74 -8.40
CA VAL A 31 -14.02 5.62 -8.98
C VAL A 31 -14.29 5.94 -10.46
N PRO A 32 -13.86 5.08 -11.40
CA PRO A 32 -14.16 5.27 -12.81
C PRO A 32 -15.67 5.07 -13.07
N GLY A 33 -16.31 6.04 -13.72
CA GLY A 33 -17.75 6.01 -14.03
C GLY A 33 -18.21 7.27 -14.77
N LEU A 34 -19.36 7.16 -15.46
CA LEU A 34 -20.01 8.26 -16.20
C LEU A 34 -20.83 9.19 -15.29
N ASP A 35 -20.98 8.84 -14.01
CA ASP A 35 -21.65 9.68 -13.03
C ASP A 35 -20.82 10.95 -12.76
N HIS A 36 -21.51 12.10 -12.72
CA HIS A 36 -20.92 13.42 -12.49
C HIS A 36 -20.54 13.65 -11.03
N LYS A 37 -20.84 12.68 -10.15
CA LYS A 37 -20.40 12.68 -8.75
C LYS A 37 -18.95 12.23 -8.67
N HIS A 38 -18.10 13.11 -8.16
CA HIS A 38 -16.70 12.86 -7.87
C HIS A 38 -16.59 11.92 -6.65
N ASN A 39 -16.91 10.65 -6.85
CA ASN A 39 -16.83 9.64 -5.80
C ASN A 39 -15.37 9.20 -5.67
N LEU A 40 -14.81 9.46 -4.48
CA LEU A 40 -13.47 9.09 -4.09
C LEU A 40 -13.54 7.78 -3.30
N GLN A 41 -12.66 6.83 -3.61
CA GLN A 41 -12.55 5.55 -2.92
C GLN A 41 -11.11 5.37 -2.43
N ILE A 42 -10.95 4.85 -1.22
CA ILE A 42 -9.63 4.44 -0.73
C ILE A 42 -9.28 3.10 -1.38
N THR A 43 -8.15 3.06 -2.07
CA THR A 43 -7.59 1.85 -2.67
C THR A 43 -6.31 1.49 -1.91
N LYS A 44 -6.17 0.19 -1.60
CA LYS A 44 -4.94 -0.37 -1.04
C LYS A 44 -4.16 -1.05 -2.16
N LEU A 45 -2.92 -0.60 -2.38
CA LEU A 45 -1.93 -1.31 -3.18
C LEU A 45 -1.06 -2.10 -2.20
N ASP A 46 -1.04 -3.42 -2.32
CA ASP A 46 -0.24 -4.30 -1.47
C ASP A 46 0.84 -4.98 -2.31
N LEU A 47 2.08 -4.87 -1.85
CA LEU A 47 3.23 -5.57 -2.39
C LEU A 47 3.73 -6.52 -1.30
N SER A 48 3.43 -7.82 -1.46
CA SER A 48 3.96 -8.87 -0.61
C SER A 48 5.28 -9.39 -1.17
N TYR A 49 6.36 -9.40 -0.39
CA TYR A 49 7.66 -9.89 -0.86
C TYR A 49 7.67 -11.40 -1.08
N SER A 50 6.96 -12.15 -0.24
CA SER A 50 6.82 -13.61 -0.38
C SER A 50 6.13 -13.99 -1.69
N GLU A 51 5.08 -13.27 -2.08
CA GLU A 51 4.34 -13.50 -3.32
C GLU A 51 5.09 -12.97 -4.55
N THR A 52 5.72 -11.80 -4.45
CA THR A 52 6.31 -11.11 -5.60
C THR A 52 7.67 -11.71 -5.98
N PHE A 53 8.51 -12.01 -5.00
CA PHE A 53 9.89 -12.42 -5.28
C PHE A 53 10.05 -13.93 -5.39
N ASN A 54 9.05 -14.76 -5.04
CA ASN A 54 9.11 -16.24 -5.10
C ASN A 54 10.45 -16.83 -4.61
N GLN A 55 11.15 -16.09 -3.73
CA GLN A 55 12.53 -16.35 -3.39
C GLN A 55 12.56 -16.96 -2.00
N THR A 56 12.77 -18.27 -2.04
CA THR A 56 12.93 -19.26 -0.97
C THR A 56 14.04 -18.96 0.04
N HIS A 57 14.68 -17.79 -0.02
CA HIS A 57 15.79 -17.40 0.84
C HIS A 57 15.90 -15.87 0.88
N LEU A 58 15.13 -15.22 1.76
CA LEU A 58 15.55 -13.93 2.29
C LEU A 58 16.72 -14.24 3.23
N ALA A 59 17.94 -13.87 2.84
CA ALA A 59 19.11 -14.01 3.70
C ALA A 59 18.81 -13.39 5.07
N ASP A 60 19.04 -14.17 6.14
CA ASP A 60 18.76 -13.75 7.51
C ASP A 60 19.53 -12.45 7.83
N ALA A 61 19.03 -11.66 8.78
CA ALA A 61 19.64 -10.40 9.20
C ALA A 61 21.13 -10.58 9.54
N TYR A 62 21.51 -11.75 10.05
CA TYR A 62 22.90 -12.09 10.34
C TYR A 62 23.74 -12.45 9.10
N GLU A 63 23.17 -13.15 8.12
CA GLU A 63 23.87 -13.47 6.87
C GLU A 63 24.25 -12.21 6.09
N ARG A 64 23.36 -11.20 6.10
CA ARG A 64 23.59 -9.89 5.44
C ARG A 64 24.65 -9.03 6.14
N LEU A 65 24.93 -9.26 7.42
CA LEU A 65 25.91 -8.48 8.19
C LEU A 65 27.33 -9.08 8.13
N LEU A 66 27.43 -10.37 7.80
CA LEU A 66 28.70 -11.10 7.72
C LEU A 66 29.32 -11.10 6.31
N LEU A 67 28.53 -10.79 5.27
CA LEU A 67 28.95 -10.63 3.87
C LEU A 67 29.45 -9.21 3.59
#